data_AF-X1NNU9-F1
#
_entry.id   AF-X1NNU9-F1
#
_cell.length_a   1.000
_cell.length_b   1.000
_cell.length_c   1.000
_cell.angle_alpha   90.00
_cell.angle_beta   90.00
_cell.angle_gamma   90.00
#
_symmetry.space_group_name_H-M   'P 1'
#
loop_
_entity.id
_entity.type
_entity.pdbx_description
1 polymer ?
#
loop_
_entity_poly.entity_id
_entity_poly.type
_entity_poly.pdbx_seq_one_letter_code
_entity_poly.pdbx_strand_id
1 'polypeptide(L)'
;LWPMLKAGAVYEGGYLLGTSIARPLIAKHQVEVAHAEGATAVAHGATGKGNDQVRFELTYMALDPTLKIVAPWKDPKFTLTSREAAVDYAKKHKIPIEQSRKKIYSRDRNLWHISHEGSDLEDPANEPKETLFVMTQPVSKTPDKPDYIKVGFDKGVPTKLNGKKINGVELIKQLNRLGGKHGIGQLDMVENRLVGMKSRGVYETPGGTILTVAHNALESLTLDRETNALQTAARTKNTPNWSTTACGFSPLREALDAFVNV
;
A
#
# COMPACT_ATOMS: atom_id res chain seq x y z
N LEU A 1 8.27 0.24 5.34
CA LEU A 1 8.01 1.67 5.02
C LEU A 1 9.30 2.41 4.69
N TRP A 2 10.25 2.57 5.62
CA TRP A 2 11.47 3.37 5.36
C TRP A 2 12.35 2.88 4.22
N PRO A 3 12.61 1.57 4.04
CA PRO A 3 13.33 1.09 2.88
C PRO A 3 12.69 1.51 1.55
N MET A 4 11.35 1.44 1.45
CA MET A 4 10.60 1.88 0.28
C MET A 4 10.70 3.40 0.05
N LEU A 5 10.59 4.19 1.12
CA LEU A 5 10.72 5.65 1.05
C LEU A 5 12.12 6.05 0.54
N LYS A 6 13.17 5.45 1.12
CA LYS A 6 14.56 5.65 0.67
C LYS A 6 14.77 5.22 -0.78
N ALA A 7 14.13 4.12 -1.17
CA ALA A 7 14.18 3.61 -2.54
C ALA A 7 13.34 4.46 -3.52
N GLY A 8 12.71 5.55 -3.08
CA GLY A 8 11.94 6.47 -3.92
C GLY A 8 10.84 5.78 -4.74
N ALA A 9 10.25 4.70 -4.21
CA ALA A 9 9.35 3.86 -4.99
C ALA A 9 7.98 4.54 -5.19
N VAL A 10 7.66 4.84 -6.45
CA VAL A 10 6.40 5.47 -6.88
C VAL A 10 5.91 4.78 -8.14
N TYR A 11 4.83 4.02 -8.02
CA TYR A 11 4.30 3.24 -9.14
C TYR A 11 3.53 4.12 -10.12
N GLU A 12 3.92 4.02 -11.40
CA GLU A 12 3.30 4.70 -12.54
C GLU A 12 3.10 6.21 -12.30
N GLY A 13 4.07 6.84 -11.64
CA GLY A 13 4.12 8.28 -11.45
C GLY A 13 3.23 8.83 -10.34
N GLY A 14 2.51 8.01 -9.58
CA GLY A 14 1.69 8.50 -8.47
C GLY A 14 1.55 7.56 -7.26
N TYR A 15 1.38 6.26 -7.47
CA TYR A 15 0.95 5.36 -6.41
C TYR A 15 2.09 4.99 -5.44
N LEU A 16 1.91 5.34 -4.16
CA LEU A 16 2.88 5.13 -3.08
C LEU A 16 2.79 3.74 -2.40
N LEU A 17 2.28 2.75 -3.15
CA LEU A 17 2.41 1.32 -2.85
C LEU A 17 1.85 0.84 -1.50
N GLY A 18 0.92 1.58 -0.88
CA GLY A 18 0.51 1.30 0.50
C GLY A 18 -0.12 -0.08 0.72
N THR A 19 -0.85 -0.61 -0.26
CA THR A 19 -1.38 -1.98 -0.20
C THR A 19 -0.26 -2.98 -0.49
N SER A 20 0.53 -2.71 -1.53
CA SER A 20 1.57 -3.60 -2.04
C SER A 20 2.60 -3.96 -0.97
N ILE A 21 3.07 -2.98 -0.20
CA ILE A 21 4.12 -3.19 0.82
C ILE A 21 3.62 -3.83 2.11
N ALA A 22 2.30 -3.86 2.34
CA ALA A 22 1.72 -4.46 3.54
C ALA A 22 1.62 -5.98 3.40
N ARG A 23 1.27 -6.48 2.21
CA ARG A 23 1.06 -7.92 1.95
C ARG A 23 2.23 -8.83 2.30
N PRO A 24 3.50 -8.47 2.06
CA PRO A 24 4.62 -9.37 2.33
C PRO A 24 4.90 -9.49 3.81
N LEU A 25 4.69 -8.39 4.55
CA LEU A 25 4.75 -8.40 6.00
C LEU A 25 3.67 -9.31 6.59
N ILE A 26 2.43 -9.19 6.10
CA ILE A 26 1.31 -10.04 6.53
C ILE A 26 1.62 -11.51 6.19
N ALA A 27 2.01 -11.79 4.96
CA ALA A 27 2.31 -13.13 4.48
C ALA A 27 3.47 -13.77 5.26
N LYS A 28 4.54 -13.00 5.56
CA LYS A 28 5.65 -13.45 6.41
C LYS A 28 5.17 -13.87 7.79
N HIS A 29 4.36 -13.06 8.44
CA HIS A 29 3.81 -13.41 9.75
C HIS A 29 2.84 -14.60 9.68
N GLN A 30 2.10 -14.79 8.60
CA GLN A 30 1.29 -15.99 8.41
C GLN A 30 2.14 -17.26 8.31
N VAL A 31 3.29 -17.21 7.64
CA VAL A 31 4.26 -18.32 7.60
C VAL A 31 4.86 -18.59 8.98
N GLU A 32 5.29 -17.53 9.70
CA GLU A 32 5.83 -17.66 11.06
C GLU A 32 4.82 -18.32 12.02
N VAL A 33 3.54 -17.92 11.95
CA VAL A 33 2.46 -18.53 12.74
C VAL A 33 2.19 -19.96 12.29
N ALA A 34 2.21 -20.24 10.99
CA ALA A 34 2.02 -21.61 10.49
C ALA A 34 3.09 -22.56 11.06
N HIS A 35 4.35 -22.12 11.11
CA HIS A 35 5.44 -22.89 11.74
C HIS A 35 5.23 -23.07 13.24
N ALA A 36 4.87 -21.99 13.95
CA ALA A 36 4.65 -22.04 15.40
C ALA A 36 3.49 -22.99 15.80
N GLU A 37 2.46 -23.06 14.97
CA GLU A 37 1.26 -23.89 15.20
C GLU A 37 1.37 -25.30 14.58
N GLY A 38 2.47 -25.62 13.88
CA GLY A 38 2.62 -26.90 13.16
C GLY A 38 1.62 -27.06 12.00
N ALA A 39 1.14 -25.95 11.43
CA ALA A 39 0.21 -25.96 10.31
C ALA A 39 0.92 -26.35 9.01
N THR A 40 0.25 -27.16 8.18
CA THR A 40 0.77 -27.59 6.87
C THR A 40 0.30 -26.70 5.71
N ALA A 41 -0.44 -25.63 6.01
CA ALA A 41 -1.10 -24.79 5.03
C ALA A 41 -1.29 -23.35 5.52
N VAL A 42 -1.30 -22.41 4.57
CA VAL A 42 -1.66 -21.01 4.77
C VAL A 42 -2.82 -20.64 3.85
N ALA A 43 -3.71 -19.75 4.30
CA ALA A 43 -4.88 -19.33 3.54
C ALA A 43 -4.94 -17.81 3.33
N HIS A 44 -5.47 -17.38 2.18
CA HIS A 44 -5.78 -15.98 1.92
C HIS A 44 -7.09 -15.82 1.13
N GLY A 45 -7.75 -14.67 1.31
CA GLY A 45 -9.01 -14.33 0.67
C GLY A 45 -8.90 -13.41 -0.54
N ALA A 46 -7.71 -13.29 -1.15
CA ALA A 46 -7.53 -12.43 -2.32
C ALA A 46 -8.23 -13.00 -3.55
N THR A 47 -8.81 -12.14 -4.39
CA THR A 47 -9.54 -12.56 -5.59
C THR A 47 -8.59 -12.89 -6.76
N GLY A 48 -9.05 -13.74 -7.69
CA GLY A 48 -8.28 -14.12 -8.88
C GLY A 48 -8.01 -12.99 -9.89
N LYS A 49 -8.61 -11.80 -9.71
CA LYS A 49 -8.44 -10.63 -10.59
C LYS A 49 -7.56 -9.53 -9.98
N GLY A 50 -7.12 -9.70 -8.73
CA GLY A 50 -6.32 -8.72 -8.01
C GLY A 50 -4.83 -9.07 -7.99
N ASN A 51 -3.99 -8.05 -7.73
CA ASN A 51 -2.55 -8.24 -7.54
C ASN A 51 -2.22 -8.93 -6.20
N ASP A 52 -3.10 -8.85 -5.21
CA ASP A 52 -2.84 -9.35 -3.85
C ASP A 52 -2.63 -10.86 -3.79
N GLN A 53 -3.29 -11.65 -4.65
CA GLN A 53 -3.05 -13.09 -4.74
C GLN A 53 -1.57 -13.36 -5.03
N VAL A 54 -0.98 -12.62 -5.97
CA VAL A 54 0.41 -12.82 -6.38
C VAL A 54 1.36 -12.40 -5.27
N ARG A 55 1.05 -11.31 -4.56
CA ARG A 55 1.85 -10.82 -3.43
C ARG A 55 1.91 -11.82 -2.28
N PHE A 56 0.76 -12.37 -1.90
CA PHE A 56 0.68 -13.41 -0.86
C PHE A 56 1.40 -14.69 -1.31
N GLU A 57 1.01 -15.23 -2.46
CA GLU A 57 1.46 -16.54 -2.91
C GLU A 57 2.96 -16.59 -3.20
N LEU A 58 3.52 -15.56 -3.86
CA LEU A 58 4.97 -15.47 -4.06
C LEU A 58 5.73 -15.31 -2.74
N THR A 59 5.17 -14.60 -1.76
CA THR A 59 5.81 -14.47 -0.44
C THR A 59 5.79 -15.80 0.30
N TYR A 60 4.67 -16.54 0.29
CA TYR A 60 4.61 -17.87 0.87
C TYR A 60 5.64 -18.80 0.22
N MET A 61 5.67 -18.87 -1.11
CA MET A 61 6.61 -19.72 -1.84
C MET A 61 8.08 -19.34 -1.61
N ALA A 62 8.38 -18.05 -1.44
CA ALA A 62 9.73 -17.58 -1.16
C ALA A 62 10.20 -17.90 0.26
N LEU A 63 9.29 -17.94 1.24
CA LEU A 63 9.61 -18.19 2.64
C LEU A 63 9.55 -19.67 3.02
N ASP A 64 8.54 -20.39 2.53
CA ASP A 64 8.39 -21.82 2.70
C ASP A 64 7.54 -22.42 1.57
N PRO A 65 8.16 -23.00 0.54
CA PRO A 65 7.45 -23.62 -0.57
C PRO A 65 6.75 -24.94 -0.20
N THR A 66 6.95 -25.47 1.01
CA THR A 66 6.32 -26.72 1.47
C THR A 66 4.90 -26.50 2.01
N LEU A 67 4.56 -25.27 2.41
CA LEU A 67 3.22 -24.93 2.87
C LEU A 67 2.21 -24.97 1.72
N LYS A 68 1.10 -25.69 1.93
CA LYS A 68 -0.01 -25.68 0.97
C LYS A 68 -0.73 -24.34 1.01
N ILE A 69 -0.91 -23.71 -0.16
CA ILE A 69 -1.67 -22.47 -0.29
C ILE A 69 -3.16 -22.80 -0.50
N VAL A 70 -4.02 -22.25 0.35
CA VAL A 70 -5.48 -22.33 0.23
C VAL A 70 -6.04 -20.97 -0.18
N ALA A 71 -6.55 -20.88 -1.40
CA ALA A 71 -7.08 -19.64 -1.99
C ALA A 71 -8.53 -19.86 -2.46
N PRO A 72 -9.55 -19.73 -1.58
CA PRO A 72 -10.93 -20.10 -1.90
C PRO A 72 -11.49 -19.40 -3.14
N TRP A 73 -11.17 -18.12 -3.35
CA TRP A 73 -11.63 -17.34 -4.50
C TRP A 73 -11.06 -17.77 -5.86
N LYS A 74 -10.10 -18.70 -5.87
CA LYS A 74 -9.56 -19.32 -7.09
C LYS A 74 -9.95 -20.80 -7.22
N ASP A 75 -10.56 -21.37 -6.19
CA ASP A 75 -10.96 -22.77 -6.19
C ASP A 75 -12.31 -22.91 -6.91
N PRO A 76 -12.41 -23.67 -8.01
CA PRO A 76 -13.68 -23.88 -8.70
C PRO A 76 -14.75 -24.57 -7.85
N LYS A 77 -14.37 -25.21 -6.73
CA LYS A 77 -15.29 -25.83 -5.76
C LYS A 77 -15.87 -24.82 -4.77
N PHE A 78 -15.33 -23.59 -4.71
CA PHE A 78 -15.80 -22.57 -3.80
C PHE A 78 -17.07 -21.90 -4.34
N THR A 79 -18.15 -21.98 -3.57
CA THR A 79 -19.50 -21.58 -4.03
C THR A 79 -19.90 -20.17 -3.61
N LEU A 80 -19.12 -19.51 -2.74
CA LEU A 80 -19.36 -18.13 -2.32
C LEU A 80 -18.68 -17.17 -3.29
N THR A 81 -19.34 -16.89 -4.42
CA THR A 81 -18.75 -16.15 -5.55
C THR A 81 -19.09 -14.66 -5.60
N SER A 82 -19.89 -14.15 -4.66
CA SER A 82 -20.20 -12.72 -4.55
C SER A 82 -20.28 -12.26 -3.09
N ARG A 83 -20.23 -10.95 -2.90
CA ARG A 83 -20.40 -10.33 -1.57
C ARG A 83 -21.80 -10.62 -1.00
N GLU A 84 -22.81 -10.59 -1.84
CA GLU A 84 -24.20 -10.90 -1.48
C GLU A 84 -24.31 -12.36 -1.03
N ALA A 85 -23.71 -13.29 -1.77
CA ALA A 85 -23.66 -14.70 -1.39
C ALA A 85 -22.95 -14.90 -0.03
N ALA A 86 -21.84 -14.21 0.21
CA ALA A 86 -21.13 -14.26 1.49
C ALA A 86 -21.96 -13.68 2.65
N VAL A 87 -22.68 -12.57 2.42
CA VAL A 87 -23.59 -11.96 3.42
C VAL A 87 -24.76 -12.89 3.72
N ASP A 88 -25.35 -13.51 2.70
CA ASP A 88 -26.48 -14.42 2.87
C ASP A 88 -26.04 -15.72 3.57
N TYR A 89 -24.85 -16.23 3.27
CA TYR A 89 -24.21 -17.32 4.00
C TYR A 89 -24.00 -16.96 5.47
N ALA A 90 -23.39 -15.80 5.76
CA ALA A 90 -23.16 -15.34 7.13
C ALA A 90 -24.46 -15.22 7.92
N LYS A 91 -25.52 -14.66 7.32
CA LYS A 91 -26.86 -14.59 7.93
C LYS A 91 -27.45 -15.96 8.20
N LYS A 92 -27.44 -16.85 7.20
CA LYS A 92 -27.95 -18.22 7.32
C LYS A 92 -27.25 -18.99 8.45
N HIS A 93 -25.95 -18.78 8.60
CA HIS A 93 -25.11 -19.45 9.59
C HIS A 93 -24.93 -18.65 10.89
N LYS A 94 -25.63 -17.52 11.06
CA LYS A 94 -25.54 -16.65 12.25
C LYS A 94 -24.10 -16.19 12.57
N ILE A 95 -23.28 -16.00 11.54
CA ILE A 95 -21.92 -15.45 11.66
C ILE A 95 -22.04 -13.93 11.80
N PRO A 96 -21.56 -13.32 12.90
CA PRO A 96 -21.63 -11.89 13.09
C PRO A 96 -20.74 -11.17 12.06
N ILE A 97 -21.35 -10.31 11.23
CA ILE A 97 -20.64 -9.46 10.26
C ILE A 97 -21.17 -8.02 10.32
N GLU A 98 -20.27 -7.04 10.14
CA GLU A 98 -20.64 -5.61 10.10
C GLU A 98 -21.07 -5.15 8.70
N GLN A 99 -20.75 -5.94 7.68
CA GLN A 99 -20.91 -5.58 6.28
C GLN A 99 -22.39 -5.61 5.88
N SER A 100 -22.85 -4.49 5.34
CA SER A 100 -24.16 -4.40 4.69
C SER A 100 -24.01 -4.39 3.16
N ARG A 101 -25.12 -4.58 2.46
CA ARG A 101 -25.22 -4.41 1.00
C ARG A 101 -25.03 -2.94 0.56
N LYS A 102 -25.03 -1.97 1.49
CA LYS A 102 -24.98 -0.51 1.19
C LYS A 102 -23.56 0.08 1.12
N LYS A 103 -22.54 -0.57 1.68
CA LYS A 103 -21.15 -0.10 1.55
C LYS A 103 -20.63 -0.47 0.15
N ILE A 104 -20.71 0.49 -0.77
CA ILE A 104 -20.49 0.31 -2.22
C ILE A 104 -19.02 0.17 -2.63
N TYR A 105 -18.09 0.86 -1.95
CA TYR A 105 -16.67 0.81 -2.33
C TYR A 105 -15.92 -0.34 -1.65
N SER A 106 -15.03 -0.98 -2.39
CA SER A 106 -13.97 -1.81 -1.86
C SER A 106 -12.88 -0.90 -1.29
N ARG A 107 -12.46 -1.13 -0.04
CA ARG A 107 -11.46 -0.31 0.65
C ARG A 107 -10.44 -1.17 1.36
N ASP A 108 -9.16 -0.83 1.21
CA ASP A 108 -8.07 -1.40 1.98
C ASP A 108 -7.32 -0.28 2.69
N ARG A 109 -7.29 -0.32 4.03
CA ARG A 109 -6.67 0.72 4.88
C ARG A 109 -5.59 0.11 5.75
N ASN A 110 -4.47 0.79 5.82
CA ASN A 110 -3.42 0.53 6.80
C ASN A 110 -2.84 1.84 7.34
N LEU A 111 -1.72 1.78 8.05
CA LEU A 111 -1.06 2.96 8.61
C LEU A 111 -0.61 3.96 7.53
N TRP A 112 -0.22 3.48 6.35
CA TRP A 112 0.37 4.27 5.29
C TRP A 112 -0.69 4.94 4.41
N HIS A 113 -1.74 4.20 4.04
CA HIS A 113 -2.75 4.69 3.10
C HIS A 113 -4.16 4.12 3.32
N ILE A 114 -5.11 4.60 2.52
CA ILE A 114 -6.31 3.87 2.15
C ILE A 114 -6.49 3.86 0.63
N SER A 115 -6.94 2.73 0.07
CA SER A 115 -7.39 2.62 -1.33
C SER A 115 -8.91 2.51 -1.43
N HIS A 116 -9.45 2.94 -2.57
CA HIS A 116 -10.87 2.94 -2.89
C HIS A 116 -11.07 2.45 -4.33
N GLU A 117 -11.90 1.43 -4.50
CA GLU A 117 -12.17 0.79 -5.79
C GLU A 117 -13.62 0.32 -5.91
N GLY A 118 -14.04 0.01 -7.13
CA GLY A 118 -15.37 -0.55 -7.44
C GLY A 118 -16.48 0.49 -7.49
N SER A 119 -17.72 0.02 -7.66
CA SER A 119 -18.90 0.89 -7.80
C SER A 119 -18.73 1.87 -8.97
N ASP A 120 -19.19 3.10 -8.82
CA ASP A 120 -19.07 4.19 -9.78
C ASP A 120 -17.64 4.58 -10.13
N LEU A 121 -16.62 4.16 -9.37
CA LEU A 121 -15.22 4.38 -9.74
C LEU A 121 -14.77 3.48 -10.90
N GLU A 122 -15.50 2.42 -11.24
CA GLU A 122 -15.15 1.54 -12.36
C GLU A 122 -15.23 2.24 -13.72
N ASP A 123 -16.05 3.28 -13.85
CA ASP A 123 -16.06 4.18 -15.00
C ASP A 123 -15.09 5.34 -14.74
N PRO A 124 -13.96 5.46 -15.46
CA PRO A 124 -12.99 6.53 -15.28
C PRO A 124 -13.52 7.94 -15.57
N ALA A 125 -14.67 8.06 -16.25
CA ALA A 125 -15.30 9.36 -16.49
C ALA A 125 -16.02 9.92 -15.25
N ASN A 126 -16.33 9.09 -14.26
CA ASN A 126 -17.00 9.54 -13.03
C ASN A 126 -16.00 10.20 -12.08
N GLU A 127 -16.22 11.45 -11.71
CA GLU A 127 -15.41 12.13 -10.69
C GLU A 127 -15.56 11.45 -9.31
N PRO A 128 -14.46 11.28 -8.54
CA PRO A 128 -14.55 10.80 -7.16
C PRO A 128 -15.42 11.72 -6.31
N LYS A 129 -16.51 11.18 -5.74
CA LYS A 129 -17.39 11.93 -4.84
C LYS A 129 -16.64 12.38 -3.59
N GLU A 130 -16.94 13.57 -3.05
CA GLU A 130 -16.31 14.05 -1.80
C GLU A 130 -16.48 13.08 -0.61
N THR A 131 -17.60 12.34 -0.57
CA THR A 131 -17.89 11.33 0.47
C THR A 131 -17.05 10.05 0.34
N LEU A 132 -16.25 9.95 -0.72
CA LEU A 132 -15.32 8.85 -0.92
C LEU A 132 -14.20 8.89 0.11
N PHE A 133 -13.64 10.08 0.33
CA PHE A 133 -12.44 10.32 1.15
C PHE A 133 -12.75 10.18 2.65
N VAL A 134 -11.89 9.46 3.36
CA VAL A 134 -12.04 9.15 4.79
C VAL A 134 -10.79 9.42 5.62
N MET A 135 -9.65 9.70 4.98
CA MET A 135 -8.41 10.12 5.64
C MET A 135 -8.09 11.60 5.41
N THR A 136 -8.59 12.17 4.32
CA THR A 136 -8.29 13.51 3.82
C THR A 136 -9.58 14.30 3.62
N GLN A 137 -9.49 15.63 3.74
CA GLN A 137 -10.58 16.53 3.39
C GLN A 137 -10.56 16.82 1.90
N PRO A 138 -11.72 16.91 1.22
CA PRO A 138 -11.75 17.47 -0.13
C PRO A 138 -11.22 18.91 -0.09
N VAL A 139 -10.54 19.34 -1.16
CA VAL A 139 -9.90 20.67 -1.22
C VAL A 139 -10.89 21.81 -0.92
N SER A 140 -12.17 21.65 -1.30
CA SER A 140 -13.26 22.57 -0.98
C SER A 140 -13.50 22.80 0.52
N LYS A 141 -13.03 21.89 1.38
CA LYS A 141 -13.20 21.90 2.85
C LYS A 141 -11.88 22.03 3.60
N THR A 142 -10.76 22.24 2.90
CA THR A 142 -9.47 22.47 3.56
C THR A 142 -9.41 23.90 4.12
N PRO A 143 -8.59 24.15 5.15
CA PRO A 143 -8.41 25.50 5.67
C PRO A 143 -7.69 26.42 4.69
N ASP A 144 -8.11 27.68 4.61
CA ASP A 144 -7.42 28.75 3.86
C ASP A 144 -6.18 29.31 4.59
N LYS A 145 -5.51 28.47 5.39
CA LYS A 145 -4.30 28.83 6.16
C LYS A 145 -3.28 27.70 6.10
N PRO A 146 -2.02 27.98 5.72
CA PRO A 146 -1.00 26.94 5.69
C PRO A 146 -0.57 26.52 7.10
N ASP A 147 -0.27 25.23 7.27
CA ASP A 147 0.49 24.74 8.42
C ASP A 147 1.96 24.54 8.02
N TYR A 148 2.88 25.01 8.86
CA TYR A 148 4.32 24.81 8.65
C TYR A 148 4.82 23.64 9.50
N ILE A 149 5.56 22.73 8.87
CA ILE A 149 6.19 21.59 9.53
C ILE A 149 7.66 21.46 9.16
N LYS A 150 8.44 20.89 10.06
CA LYS A 150 9.84 20.51 9.82
C LYS A 150 10.00 19.02 10.09
N VAL A 151 10.35 18.25 9.06
CA VAL A 151 10.68 16.83 9.18
C VAL A 151 12.20 16.69 9.23
N GLY A 152 12.71 16.03 10.27
CA GLY A 152 14.14 15.72 10.40
C GLY A 152 14.40 14.28 9.99
N PHE A 153 15.46 14.07 9.20
CA PHE A 153 15.90 12.76 8.75
C PHE A 153 17.28 12.42 9.33
N ASP A 154 17.52 11.13 9.51
CA ASP A 154 18.82 10.54 9.82
C ASP A 154 19.06 9.39 8.84
N LYS A 155 20.10 9.50 7.99
CA LYS A 155 20.43 8.51 6.93
C LYS A 155 19.22 8.07 6.07
N GLY A 156 18.39 9.04 5.68
CA GLY A 156 17.17 8.85 4.89
C GLY A 156 15.94 8.39 5.68
N VAL A 157 16.07 8.15 7.00
CA VAL A 157 14.94 7.75 7.87
C VAL A 157 14.35 8.97 8.58
N PRO A 158 13.04 9.23 8.52
CA PRO A 158 12.44 10.34 9.27
C PRO A 158 12.41 10.01 10.77
N THR A 159 13.02 10.87 11.60
CA THR A 159 13.20 10.65 13.05
C THR A 159 12.69 11.80 13.92
N LYS A 160 12.40 12.97 13.33
CA LYS A 160 11.92 14.16 14.05
C LYS A 160 10.77 14.84 13.34
N LEU A 161 9.85 15.41 14.11
CA LEU A 161 8.81 16.32 13.63
C LEU A 161 8.83 17.59 14.49
N ASN A 162 8.94 18.75 13.85
CA ASN A 162 9.05 20.06 14.50
C ASN A 162 10.14 20.12 15.57
N GLY A 163 11.31 19.54 15.26
CA GLY A 163 12.48 19.49 16.13
C GLY A 163 12.45 18.42 17.23
N LYS A 164 11.30 17.77 17.46
CA LYS A 164 11.15 16.74 18.51
C LYS A 164 11.36 15.34 17.93
N LYS A 165 12.14 14.49 18.63
CA LYS A 165 12.26 13.07 18.30
C LYS A 165 10.89 12.40 18.42
N ILE A 166 10.58 11.51 17.47
CA ILE A 166 9.30 10.82 17.40
C ILE A 166 9.51 9.44 16.78
N ASN A 167 8.75 8.45 17.23
CA ASN A 167 8.78 7.12 16.64
C ASN A 167 8.05 7.09 15.29
N GLY A 168 8.36 6.10 14.46
CA GLY A 168 7.85 6.03 13.09
C GLY A 168 6.32 5.96 12.98
N VAL A 169 5.65 5.21 13.87
CA VAL A 169 4.20 5.05 13.83
C VAL A 169 3.50 6.37 14.16
N GLU A 170 3.93 7.02 15.25
CA GLU A 170 3.36 8.31 15.66
C GLU A 170 3.68 9.42 14.65
N LEU A 171 4.86 9.40 14.04
CA LEU A 171 5.20 10.31 12.95
C LEU A 171 4.22 10.18 11.78
N ILE A 172 3.96 8.96 11.30
CA ILE A 172 3.02 8.75 10.18
C ILE A 172 1.60 9.16 10.57
N LYS A 173 1.13 8.82 11.77
CA LYS A 173 -0.20 9.24 12.24
C LYS A 173 -0.35 10.76 12.29
N GLN A 174 0.66 11.47 12.80
CA GLN A 174 0.63 12.93 12.87
C GLN A 174 0.67 13.57 11.48
N LEU A 175 1.52 13.05 10.59
CA LEU A 175 1.57 13.53 9.20
C LEU A 175 0.29 13.18 8.43
N ASN A 176 -0.32 12.01 8.66
CA ASN A 176 -1.61 11.66 8.08
C ASN A 176 -2.71 12.63 8.53
N ARG A 177 -2.75 13.01 9.81
CA ARG A 177 -3.71 13.99 10.32
C ARG A 177 -3.48 15.38 9.72
N LEU A 178 -2.22 15.83 9.67
CA LEU A 178 -1.86 17.15 9.12
C LEU A 178 -2.10 17.22 7.61
N GLY A 179 -1.61 16.24 6.86
CA GLY A 179 -1.87 16.15 5.42
C GLY A 179 -3.35 15.97 5.10
N GLY A 180 -4.05 15.15 5.89
CA GLY A 180 -5.48 14.95 5.76
C GLY A 180 -6.30 16.22 5.93
N LYS A 181 -5.95 17.06 6.92
CA LYS A 181 -6.56 18.38 7.12
C LYS A 181 -6.45 19.28 5.87
N HIS A 182 -5.37 19.14 5.10
CA HIS A 182 -5.08 19.96 3.92
C HIS A 182 -5.32 19.26 2.58
N GLY A 183 -6.02 18.11 2.58
CA GLY A 183 -6.32 17.37 1.34
C GLY A 183 -5.10 16.76 0.65
N ILE A 184 -3.95 16.67 1.34
CA ILE A 184 -2.71 16.16 0.76
C ILE A 184 -2.81 14.66 0.54
N GLY A 185 -2.30 14.20 -0.61
CA GLY A 185 -2.11 12.78 -0.91
C GLY A 185 -3.36 12.07 -1.43
N GLN A 186 -4.37 12.82 -1.91
CA GLN A 186 -5.42 12.29 -2.77
C GLN A 186 -4.85 12.03 -4.16
N LEU A 187 -5.02 10.80 -4.66
CA LEU A 187 -4.57 10.38 -5.98
C LEU A 187 -5.68 9.59 -6.65
N ASP A 188 -6.11 10.01 -7.84
CA ASP A 188 -7.01 9.26 -8.72
C ASP A 188 -6.20 8.83 -9.95
N MET A 189 -6.16 7.53 -10.24
CA MET A 189 -5.40 7.02 -11.37
C MET A 189 -5.97 5.72 -11.93
N VAL A 190 -5.63 5.47 -13.20
CA VAL A 190 -5.77 4.17 -13.83
C VAL A 190 -4.40 3.49 -13.86
N GLU A 191 -4.25 2.40 -13.13
CA GLU A 191 -3.01 1.64 -13.01
C GLU A 191 -3.01 0.38 -13.89
N ASN A 192 -1.82 -0.09 -14.27
CA ASN A 192 -1.65 -1.42 -14.84
C ASN A 192 -1.55 -2.47 -13.72
N ARG A 193 -2.38 -3.52 -13.78
CA ARG A 193 -2.24 -4.68 -12.91
C ARG A 193 -1.30 -5.70 -13.51
N LEU A 194 -0.59 -6.42 -12.64
CA LEU A 194 0.30 -7.51 -13.04
C LEU A 194 -0.45 -8.60 -13.82
N VAL A 195 -1.72 -8.82 -13.47
CA VAL A 195 -2.58 -9.83 -14.09
C VAL A 195 -3.14 -9.40 -15.47
N GLY A 196 -2.56 -8.36 -16.09
CA GLY A 196 -2.80 -8.01 -17.50
C GLY A 196 -4.03 -7.14 -17.76
N MET A 197 -4.59 -6.49 -16.75
CA MET A 197 -5.73 -5.57 -16.88
C MET A 197 -5.43 -4.20 -16.30
N LYS A 198 -6.18 -3.18 -16.72
CA LYS A 198 -6.17 -1.87 -16.07
C LYS A 198 -7.19 -1.83 -14.96
N SER A 199 -6.91 -1.04 -13.93
CA SER A 199 -7.87 -0.77 -12.85
C SER A 199 -7.81 0.70 -12.49
N ARG A 200 -8.97 1.31 -12.30
CA ARG A 200 -9.04 2.62 -11.66
C ARG A 200 -9.03 2.45 -10.14
N GLY A 201 -8.25 3.28 -9.46
CA GLY A 201 -8.19 3.32 -8.01
C GLY A 201 -8.02 4.77 -7.53
N VAL A 202 -8.69 5.08 -6.44
CA VAL A 202 -8.48 6.35 -5.71
C VAL A 202 -7.78 6.04 -4.41
N TYR A 203 -6.72 6.78 -4.09
CA TYR A 203 -5.84 6.54 -2.97
C TYR A 203 -5.71 7.78 -2.09
N GLU A 204 -5.62 7.57 -0.78
CA GLU A 204 -5.29 8.63 0.18
C GLU A 204 -4.03 8.23 0.95
N THR A 205 -2.90 8.90 0.67
CA THR A 205 -1.60 8.65 1.33
C THR A 205 -0.98 9.94 1.91
N PRO A 206 -1.67 10.67 2.81
CA PRO A 206 -1.27 12.02 3.23
C PRO A 206 0.15 12.09 3.81
N GLY A 207 0.45 11.26 4.82
CA GLY A 207 1.77 11.26 5.46
C GLY A 207 2.86 10.74 4.53
N GLY A 208 2.55 9.75 3.69
CA GLY A 208 3.51 9.26 2.70
C GLY A 208 3.85 10.31 1.65
N THR A 209 2.87 11.03 1.12
CA THR A 209 3.10 12.13 0.17
C THR A 209 3.99 13.21 0.76
N ILE A 210 3.74 13.64 2.00
CA ILE A 210 4.60 14.62 2.70
C ILE A 210 6.03 14.10 2.81
N LEU A 211 6.20 12.84 3.22
CA LEU A 211 7.52 12.24 3.42
C LEU A 211 8.28 12.07 2.11
N THR A 212 7.61 11.66 1.04
CA THR A 212 8.22 11.52 -0.30
C THR A 212 8.75 12.88 -0.78
N VAL A 213 7.95 13.95 -0.66
CA VAL A 213 8.39 15.29 -1.05
C VAL A 213 9.56 15.76 -0.19
N ALA A 214 9.48 15.59 1.13
CA ALA A 214 10.55 16.01 2.04
C ALA A 214 11.85 15.22 1.84
N HIS A 215 11.76 13.92 1.54
CA HIS A 215 12.92 13.06 1.26
C HIS A 215 13.60 13.46 -0.05
N ASN A 216 12.84 13.65 -1.13
CA ASN A 216 13.39 14.10 -2.42
C ASN A 216 14.07 15.47 -2.30
N ALA A 217 13.49 16.39 -1.52
CA ALA A 217 14.11 17.70 -1.26
C ALA A 217 15.39 17.61 -0.42
N LEU A 218 15.53 16.58 0.43
CA LEU A 218 16.78 16.34 1.16
C LEU A 218 17.85 15.75 0.24
N GLU A 219 17.48 14.82 -0.64
CA GLU A 219 18.41 14.20 -1.58
C GLU A 219 18.99 15.21 -2.57
N SER A 220 18.20 16.19 -3.02
CA SER A 220 18.71 17.27 -3.89
C SER A 220 19.77 18.15 -3.22
N LEU A 221 19.85 18.14 -1.89
CA LEU A 221 20.86 18.86 -1.11
C LEU A 221 22.05 17.99 -0.71
N THR A 222 21.88 16.66 -0.69
CA THR A 222 22.84 15.74 -0.04
C THR A 222 23.51 14.75 -0.98
N LEU A 223 22.93 14.52 -2.17
CA LEU A 223 23.52 13.65 -3.17
C LEU A 223 24.22 14.46 -4.27
N ASP A 224 25.38 13.99 -4.71
CA ASP A 224 26.01 14.54 -5.90
C ASP A 224 25.20 14.20 -7.15
N ARG A 225 25.49 14.91 -8.24
CA ARG A 225 24.75 14.83 -9.51
C ARG A 225 24.72 13.40 -10.08
N GLU A 226 25.83 12.68 -10.06
CA GLU A 226 25.94 11.36 -10.69
C GLU A 226 25.23 10.30 -9.84
N THR A 227 25.41 10.36 -8.51
CA THR A 227 24.68 9.48 -7.58
C THR A 227 23.17 9.68 -7.70
N ASN A 228 22.69 10.93 -7.74
CA ASN A 228 21.26 11.23 -7.88
C ASN A 228 20.69 10.75 -9.23
N ALA A 229 21.45 10.90 -10.33
CA ALA A 229 21.03 10.41 -11.65
C ALA A 229 20.89 8.88 -11.67
N LEU A 230 21.88 8.16 -11.13
CA LEU A 230 21.84 6.71 -11.04
C LEU A 230 20.72 6.24 -10.10
N GLN A 231 20.53 6.92 -8.97
CA GLN A 231 19.45 6.61 -8.05
C GLN A 231 18.09 6.80 -8.70
N THR A 232 17.89 7.85 -9.50
CA THR A 232 16.64 8.04 -10.27
C THR A 232 16.36 6.86 -11.20
N ALA A 233 17.37 6.38 -11.92
CA ALA A 233 17.23 5.19 -12.77
C ALA A 233 16.94 3.91 -11.95
N ALA A 234 17.60 3.75 -10.80
CA ALA A 234 17.38 2.63 -9.89
C ALA A 234 15.97 2.63 -9.28
N ARG A 235 15.43 3.79 -8.89
CA ARG A 235 14.05 3.95 -8.37
C ARG A 235 13.01 3.40 -9.34
N THR A 236 13.11 3.80 -10.61
CA THR A 236 12.18 3.34 -11.66
C THR A 236 12.25 1.84 -11.86
N LYS A 237 13.47 1.26 -11.85
CA LYS A 237 13.66 -0.20 -11.98
C LYS A 237 13.24 -0.99 -10.74
N ASN A 238 13.39 -0.41 -9.54
CA ASN A 238 13.08 -1.11 -8.28
C ASN A 238 11.60 -1.04 -7.93
N THR A 239 10.88 0.01 -8.36
CA THR A 239 9.47 0.21 -8.03
C THR A 239 8.58 -1.00 -8.34
N PRO A 240 8.70 -1.70 -9.49
CA PRO A 240 8.00 -2.96 -9.73
C PRO A 240 8.27 -4.04 -8.66
N ASN A 241 9.49 -4.15 -8.15
CA ASN A 241 9.81 -5.13 -7.11
C ASN A 241 9.15 -4.80 -5.77
N TRP A 242 8.90 -3.52 -5.50
CA TRP A 242 8.09 -3.07 -4.36
C TRP A 242 6.58 -3.26 -4.58
N SER A 243 6.13 -3.36 -5.83
CA SER A 243 4.70 -3.38 -6.19
C SER A 243 4.13 -4.78 -6.48
N THR A 244 4.92 -5.69 -7.05
CA THR A 244 4.41 -6.92 -7.71
C THR A 244 5.26 -8.19 -7.52
N THR A 245 6.59 -8.17 -7.71
CA THR A 245 7.43 -9.38 -7.77
C THR A 245 7.98 -9.80 -6.42
N ALA A 246 7.36 -10.78 -5.75
CA ALA A 246 7.83 -11.41 -4.49
C ALA A 246 8.21 -10.43 -3.36
N CYS A 247 7.94 -9.14 -3.55
CA CYS A 247 7.62 -8.18 -2.52
C CYS A 247 8.65 -8.20 -1.37
N GLY A 248 9.92 -8.23 -1.74
CA GLY A 248 11.03 -8.19 -0.79
C GLY A 248 12.07 -9.29 -0.96
N PHE A 249 11.79 -10.40 -1.65
CA PHE A 249 12.66 -11.58 -1.61
C PHE A 249 13.34 -11.91 -2.96
N SER A 250 13.60 -10.89 -3.79
CA SER A 250 14.40 -11.08 -5.02
C SER A 250 15.83 -10.57 -4.83
N PRO A 251 16.86 -11.28 -5.37
CA PRO A 251 18.25 -10.81 -5.32
C PRO A 251 18.43 -9.43 -5.96
N LEU A 252 17.65 -9.12 -7.00
CA LEU A 252 17.68 -7.80 -7.63
C LEU A 252 17.22 -6.70 -6.66
N ARG A 253 16.16 -6.94 -5.89
CA ARG A 253 15.68 -5.97 -4.90
C ARG A 253 16.71 -5.79 -3.78
N GLU A 254 17.36 -6.85 -3.32
CA GLU A 254 18.44 -6.75 -2.33
C GLU A 254 19.62 -5.92 -2.84
N ALA A 255 20.05 -6.14 -4.08
CA ALA A 255 21.13 -5.36 -4.70
C ALA A 255 20.76 -3.87 -4.87
N LEU A 256 19.53 -3.58 -5.29
CA LEU A 256 19.05 -2.20 -5.43
C LEU A 256 18.87 -1.51 -4.06
N ASP A 257 18.41 -2.24 -3.05
CA ASP A 257 18.31 -1.73 -1.68
C ASP A 257 19.70 -1.48 -1.08
N ALA A 258 20.70 -2.31 -1.38
CA ALA A 258 22.09 -2.08 -0.99
C ALA A 258 22.64 -0.79 -1.63
N PHE A 259 22.40 -0.59 -2.93
CA PHE A 259 22.76 0.65 -3.63
C PHE A 259 22.10 1.89 -3.00
N VAL A 260 20.82 1.81 -2.63
CA VAL A 260 20.09 2.90 -1.95
C VAL A 260 20.63 3.22 -0.54
N ASN A 261 21.41 2.33 0.06
CA ASN A 261 21.98 2.49 1.40
C ASN A 261 23.45 2.94 1.40
N VAL A 262 24.06 3.12 0.21
CA VAL A 262 25.38 3.77 0.06
C VAL A 262 25.28 5.23 0.50
#